data_AF-A0A4R5DTR2-F1
#
_entry.id   AF-A0A4R5DTR2-F1
#
_cell.length_a   1.000
_cell.length_b   1.000
_cell.length_c   1.000
_cell.angle_alpha   90.00
_cell.angle_beta   90.00
_cell.angle_gamma   90.00
#
_symmetry.space_group_name_H-M   'P 1'
#
loop_
_entity.id
_entity.type
_entity.pdbx_description
1 polymer ?
#
loop_
_entity_poly.entity_id
_entity_poly.type
_entity_poly.pdbx_seq_one_letter_code
_entity_poly.pdbx_strand_id
1 'polypeptide(L)' 'MSETPLLRVVRGNPTDEELAALVVVLTAKATAGRAPSGPRRSSWASYWAYRAPLTPGAGAWRASALPR' A
#
# COMPACT_ATOMS: atom_id res chain seq x y z
N MET A 1 -34.10 8.15 15.51
CA MET A 1 -33.16 7.37 14.67
C MET A 1 -32.16 6.72 15.62
N SER A 2 -32.20 5.41 15.79
CA SER A 2 -31.25 4.69 16.64
C SER A 2 -29.93 4.53 15.89
N GLU A 3 -28.85 5.04 16.48
CA GLU A 3 -27.50 4.89 15.95
C GLU A 3 -27.06 3.43 16.09
N THR A 4 -26.41 2.88 15.07
CA THR A 4 -25.92 1.50 15.11
C THR A 4 -24.61 1.46 15.89
N PRO A 5 -24.47 0.62 16.93
CA PRO A 5 -23.26 0.61 17.76
C PRO A 5 -22.05 0.09 16.97
N LEU A 6 -20.89 0.74 17.16
CA LEU A 6 -19.62 0.36 16.53
C LEU A 6 -19.08 -0.99 17.04
N LEU A 7 -19.38 -1.33 18.29
CA LEU A 7 -19.01 -2.58 18.95
C LEU A 7 -20.17 -3.03 19.85
N ARG A 8 -20.52 -4.32 19.84
CA ARG A 8 -21.55 -4.89 20.71
C ARG A 8 -21.06 -6.19 21.35
N VAL A 9 -21.10 -6.25 22.68
CA VAL A 9 -20.86 -7.48 23.44
C VAL A 9 -22.11 -8.35 23.36
N VAL A 10 -22.02 -9.51 22.71
CA VAL A 10 -23.16 -10.42 22.52
C VAL A 10 -23.31 -11.41 23.69
N ARG A 11 -22.21 -11.72 24.38
CA ARG A 11 -22.16 -12.65 25.51
C ARG A 11 -20.98 -12.31 26.42
N GLY A 12 -21.13 -12.58 27.72
CA GLY A 12 -20.12 -12.35 28.74
C GLY A 12 -20.28 -10.99 29.45
N ASN A 13 -19.54 -10.80 30.54
CA ASN A 13 -19.47 -9.54 31.26
C ASN A 13 -17.99 -9.15 31.41
N PRO A 14 -17.38 -8.57 30.36
CA PRO A 14 -15.97 -8.20 30.41
C PRO A 14 -15.75 -7.16 31.50
N THR A 15 -14.58 -7.20 32.14
CA THR A 15 -14.18 -6.09 33.01
C THR A 15 -13.87 -4.85 32.18
N ASP A 16 -13.80 -3.69 32.83
CA ASP A 16 -13.48 -2.42 32.18
C ASP A 16 -12.10 -2.48 31.49
N GLU A 17 -11.15 -3.18 32.09
CA GLU A 17 -9.81 -3.39 31.56
C GLU A 17 -9.82 -4.26 30.29
N GLU A 18 -10.61 -5.33 30.28
CA GLU A 18 -10.74 -6.21 29.12
C GLU A 18 -11.41 -5.48 27.94
N LEU A 19 -12.43 -4.69 28.23
CA LEU A 19 -13.10 -3.87 27.21
C LEU A 19 -12.14 -2.81 26.64
N ALA A 20 -11.37 -2.14 27.50
CA ALA A 20 -10.36 -1.17 27.09
C ALA A 20 -9.28 -1.81 26.20
N ALA A 21 -8.78 -3.00 26.59
CA ALA A 21 -7.80 -3.74 25.80
C ALA A 21 -8.33 -4.06 24.39
N LEU A 22 -9.59 -4.49 24.27
CA LEU A 22 -10.22 -4.75 22.97
C LEU A 22 -10.32 -3.47 22.12
N VAL A 23 -10.73 -2.35 22.70
CA VAL A 23 -10.80 -1.06 21.99
C VAL A 23 -9.41 -0.64 21.49
N VAL A 24 -8.37 -0.78 22.31
CA VAL A 24 -7.00 -0.45 21.92
C VAL A 24 -6.53 -1.31 20.74
N VAL A 25 -6.76 -2.61 20.78
CA VAL A 25 -6.34 -3.51 19.69
C VAL A 25 -7.10 -3.18 18.39
N LEU A 26 -8.40 -2.93 18.46
CA LEU A 26 -9.21 -2.62 17.28
C LEU A 26 -8.82 -1.28 16.66
N THR A 27 -8.60 -0.25 17.48
CA THR A 27 -8.14 1.07 17.00
C THR A 27 -6.74 0.99 16.40
N ALA A 28 -5.81 0.28 17.04
CA ALA A 28 -4.47 0.05 16.48
C ALA A 28 -4.50 -0.69 15.14
N LYS A 29 -5.36 -1.71 14.99
CA LYS A 29 -5.53 -2.40 13.69
C LYS A 29 -6.13 -1.50 12.62
N ALA A 30 -7.11 -0.67 12.97
CA ALA A 30 -7.71 0.27 12.03
C ALA A 30 -6.71 1.31 11.52
N THR A 31 -5.77 1.74 12.37
CA THR A 31 -4.73 2.71 12.00
C THR A 31 -3.52 2.08 11.30
N ALA A 32 -3.21 0.81 11.55
CA ALA A 32 -2.06 0.11 10.95
C ALA A 32 -2.11 0.04 9.42
N GLY A 33 -3.29 0.01 8.81
CA GLY A 33 -3.47 0.07 7.35
C GLY A 33 -3.23 1.46 6.74
N ARG A 34 -3.07 2.49 7.59
CA ARG A 34 -2.84 3.88 7.21
C ARG A 34 -1.39 4.28 7.43
N ALA A 35 -0.46 3.38 7.13
CA ALA A 35 0.89 3.83 6.80
C ALA A 35 0.74 4.90 5.70
N PRO A 36 1.30 6.11 5.86
CA PRO A 36 1.27 7.07 4.77
C PRO A 36 1.91 6.35 3.58
N SER A 37 1.13 6.10 2.54
CA SER A 37 1.71 5.70 1.27
C SER A 37 2.69 6.81 0.96
N GLY A 38 4.00 6.51 0.97
CA GLY A 38 5.00 7.47 0.52
C GLY A 38 4.53 8.09 -0.79
N PRO A 39 4.91 9.34 -1.09
CA PRO A 39 4.39 10.07 -2.25
C PRO A 39 4.42 9.13 -3.46
N ARG A 40 3.27 9.02 -4.17
CA ARG A 40 3.16 8.15 -5.35
C ARG A 40 4.36 8.46 -6.23
N ARG A 41 5.26 7.49 -6.41
CA ARG A 41 6.47 7.73 -7.22
C ARG A 41 6.00 8.14 -8.60
N SER A 42 6.54 9.25 -9.09
CA SER A 42 6.23 9.70 -10.45
C SER A 42 6.52 8.57 -11.43
N SER A 43 5.65 8.39 -12.43
CA SER A 43 5.90 7.46 -13.53
C SER A 43 7.22 7.79 -14.23
N TRP A 44 7.63 9.06 -14.25
CA TRP A 44 8.95 9.50 -14.73
C TRP A 44 10.13 8.91 -13.94
N ALA A 45 9.97 8.67 -12.64
CA ALA A 45 11.01 8.04 -11.82
C ALA A 45 11.21 6.54 -12.15
N SER A 46 10.32 5.95 -12.94
CA SER A 46 10.37 4.55 -13.39
C SER A 46 10.76 4.43 -14.86
N TYR A 47 11.41 5.44 -15.46
CA TYR A 47 11.77 5.45 -16.88
C TYR A 47 12.58 4.23 -17.33
N TRP A 48 13.39 3.66 -16.43
CA TRP A 48 14.25 2.52 -16.69
C TRP A 48 13.47 1.21 -16.84
N ALA A 49 12.26 1.12 -16.28
CA ALA A 49 11.41 -0.08 -16.40
C ALA A 49 10.79 -0.24 -17.80
N TYR A 50 10.80 0.83 -18.61
CA TYR A 50 10.19 0.85 -19.94
C TYR A 50 11.21 0.89 -21.08
N ARG A 51 12.52 0.94 -20.79
CA ARG A 51 13.58 0.94 -21.81
C ARG A 51 14.30 -0.40 -21.82
N ALA A 52 14.40 -1.03 -22.99
CA ALA A 52 15.29 -2.17 -23.18
C ALA A 52 16.76 -1.72 -23.03
N PRO A 53 17.65 -2.57 -22.48
CA PRO A 53 19.07 -2.29 -22.42
C PRO A 53 19.64 -2.00 -23.81
N LEU A 54 20.52 -0.99 -23.91
CA LEU A 54 21.27 -0.71 -25.12
C LEU A 54 22.47 -1.66 -25.20
N THR A 55 22.65 -2.34 -26.33
CA THR A 55 23.80 -3.23 -26.58
C THR A 55 24.83 -2.50 -27.45
N PRO A 56 26.01 -2.13 -26.91
CA PRO A 56 27.08 -1.51 -27.71
C PRO A 56 27.66 -2.50 -28.72
N GLY A 57 27.99 -2.02 -29.92
CA GLY A 57 28.62 -2.85 -30.96
C GLY A 57 28.77 -2.13 -32.29
N ALA A 58 29.60 -2.67 -33.17
CA ALA A 58 29.73 -2.17 -34.54
C ALA A 58 28.37 -2.23 -35.24
N GLY A 59 27.92 -1.10 -35.78
CA GLY A 59 26.62 -1.00 -36.47
C GLY A 59 25.40 -0.82 -35.54
N ALA A 60 25.55 -0.90 -34.21
CA ALA A 60 24.44 -0.78 -33.27
C ALA A 60 23.68 0.54 -33.38
N TRP A 61 24.39 1.64 -33.70
CA TRP A 61 23.77 2.94 -33.95
C TRP A 61 22.82 2.92 -35.15
N ARG A 62 23.24 2.33 -36.29
CA ARG A 62 22.37 2.23 -37.47
C ARG A 62 21.21 1.26 -37.24
N ALA A 63 21.46 0.16 -36.54
CA ALA A 63 20.43 -0.83 -36.22
C ALA A 63 19.32 -0.29 -35.29
N SER A 64 19.59 0.76 -34.51
CA SER A 64 18.60 1.37 -33.61
C SER A 64 17.37 1.96 -34.31
N ALA A 65 17.49 2.29 -35.61
CA ALA A 65 16.43 2.88 -36.42
C ALA A 65 15.68 1.86 -37.29
N LEU A 66 16.05 0.58 -37.25
CA LEU A 66 15.42 -0.48 -38.02
C LEU A 66 14.34 -1.21 -37.19
N PRO A 67 13.31 -1.79 -37.82
CA PRO A 67 12.38 -2.69 -37.14
C PRO A 67 13.12 -3.85 -36.48
N ARG A 68 12.68 -4.24 -35.28
CA ARG A 68 13.14 -5.47 -34.62
C ARG A 68 12.27 -6.65 -35.02
#